data_AF-A0A433BMN6-F1
#
_entry.id   AF-A0A433BMN6-F1
#
_cell.length_a   1.000
_cell.length_b   1.000
_cell.length_c   1.000
_cell.angle_alpha   90.00
_cell.angle_beta   90.00
_cell.angle_gamma   90.00
#
_symmetry.space_group_name_H-M   'P 1'
#
loop_
_entity.id
_entity.type
_entity.pdbx_description
1 polymer ?
#
loop_
_entity_poly.entity_id
_entity_poly.type
_entity_poly.pdbx_seq_one_letter_code
_entity_poly.pdbx_strand_id
1 'polypeptide(L)'
;MIRRLTTPVLLVAFLGMASSGLMMLIVDQPSFTLRMHPVHKVFSIVLVAGVGLHLFTQAATLRRHLKDPAARSVAGLVLTLLVICYALAWMNPVASEQAQQIDEMARRIEAGEAWEAPKTAPSIGQAPGPGLEQKSCEVQGRGR
;
A
#
# COMPACT_ATOMS: atom_id res chain seq x y z
N MET A 1 -14.27 -8.92 33.54
CA MET A 1 -13.21 -7.90 33.37
C MET A 1 -12.71 -7.80 31.94
N ILE A 2 -12.45 -8.92 31.25
CA ILE A 2 -12.12 -8.97 29.80
C ILE A 2 -13.04 -8.07 28.94
N ARG A 3 -14.37 -8.18 29.10
CA ARG A 3 -15.34 -7.31 28.41
C ARG A 3 -15.10 -5.79 28.55
N ARG A 4 -14.56 -5.33 29.69
CA ARG A 4 -14.28 -3.90 29.94
C ARG A 4 -12.96 -3.45 29.33
N LEU A 5 -12.02 -4.37 29.11
CA LEU A 5 -10.74 -4.09 28.45
C LEU A 5 -10.84 -4.19 26.92
N THR A 6 -11.75 -5.04 26.41
CA THR A 6 -11.95 -5.21 24.97
C THR A 6 -12.36 -3.90 24.29
N THR A 7 -13.27 -3.11 24.87
CA THR A 7 -13.75 -1.86 24.28
C THR A 7 -12.65 -0.79 24.10
N PRO A 8 -11.85 -0.41 25.12
CA PRO A 8 -10.78 0.57 24.92
C PRO A 8 -9.68 0.04 23.99
N VAL A 9 -9.37 -1.26 24.01
CA VAL A 9 -8.42 -1.87 23.06
C VAL A 9 -8.93 -1.77 21.62
N LEU A 10 -10.22 -2.06 21.38
CA LEU A 10 -10.84 -1.87 20.06
C LEU A 10 -10.81 -0.41 19.62
N LEU A 11 -11.08 0.53 20.53
CA LEU A 11 -11.07 1.96 20.20
C LEU A 11 -9.68 2.39 19.71
N VAL A 12 -8.63 2.03 20.43
CA VAL A 12 -7.25 2.34 20.06
C VAL A 12 -6.86 1.64 18.75
N ALA A 13 -7.19 0.35 18.59
CA ALA A 13 -6.89 -0.39 17.37
C ALA A 13 -7.62 0.17 16.15
N PHE A 14 -8.88 0.57 16.30
CA PHE A 14 -9.67 1.21 15.25
C PHE A 14 -9.06 2.56 14.87
N LEU A 15 -8.68 3.38 15.86
CA LEU A 15 -8.07 4.68 15.60
C LEU A 15 -6.72 4.54 14.89
N GLY A 16 -5.89 3.58 15.30
CA GLY A 16 -4.63 3.25 14.64
C GLY A 16 -4.82 2.77 13.20
N MET A 17 -5.78 1.87 12.95
CA MET A 17 -6.11 1.40 11.60
C MET A 17 -6.66 2.53 10.71
N ALA A 18 -7.65 3.29 11.20
CA ALA A 18 -8.32 4.33 10.43
C ALA A 18 -7.37 5.48 10.10
N SER A 19 -6.57 5.95 11.06
CA SER A 19 -5.58 7.01 10.83
C SER A 19 -4.47 6.56 9.89
N SER A 20 -3.90 5.37 10.07
CA SER A 20 -2.85 4.84 9.19
C SER A 20 -3.35 4.60 7.77
N GLY A 21 -4.55 4.02 7.61
CA GLY A 21 -5.15 3.79 6.30
C GLY A 21 -5.51 5.10 5.59
N LEU A 22 -6.09 6.06 6.32
CA LEU A 22 -6.38 7.38 5.77
C LEU A 22 -5.10 8.10 5.33
N MET A 23 -4.01 7.98 6.10
CA MET A 23 -2.74 8.60 5.74
C MET A 23 -2.11 7.96 4.49
N MET A 24 -2.27 6.65 4.29
CA MET A 24 -1.87 5.97 3.06
C MET A 24 -2.66 6.47 1.84
N LEU A 25 -3.96 6.75 2.01
CA LEU A 25 -4.80 7.29 0.95
C LEU A 25 -4.49 8.76 0.62
N ILE A 26 -4.14 9.58 1.62
CA ILE A 26 -3.87 11.01 1.42
C ILE A 26 -2.50 11.25 0.80
N VAL A 27 -1.46 10.52 1.24
CA VAL A 27 -0.08 10.77 0.80
C VAL A 27 0.19 10.16 -0.58
N ASP A 28 -0.57 9.14 -0.99
CA ASP A 28 -0.55 8.49 -2.33
C ASP A 28 0.87 8.22 -2.89
N GLN A 29 1.82 7.92 -1.99
CA GLN A 29 3.18 7.56 -2.33
C GLN A 29 3.44 6.11 -1.93
N PRO A 30 3.89 5.24 -2.85
CA PRO A 30 4.12 3.83 -2.54
C PRO A 30 5.20 3.63 -1.47
N SER A 31 6.22 4.51 -1.42
CA SER A 31 7.27 4.50 -0.40
C SER A 31 6.73 4.81 1.00
N PHE A 32 5.76 5.73 1.11
CA PHE A 32 5.09 6.05 2.37
C PHE A 32 4.16 4.92 2.80
N THR A 33 3.40 4.35 1.86
CA THR A 33 2.54 3.19 2.10
C THR A 33 3.35 2.00 2.60
N LEU A 34 4.51 1.70 1.99
CA LEU A 34 5.41 0.62 2.43
C LEU A 34 5.93 0.84 3.87
N ARG A 35 6.23 2.07 4.27
CA ARG A 35 6.68 2.38 5.64
C ARG A 35 5.55 2.26 6.67
N MET A 36 4.34 2.65 6.31
CA MET A 36 3.17 2.60 7.20
C MET A 36 2.47 1.23 7.17
N HIS A 37 2.76 0.38 6.18
CA HIS A 37 2.15 -0.93 5.99
C HIS A 37 2.30 -1.86 7.20
N PRO A 38 3.48 -1.98 7.85
CA PRO A 38 3.62 -2.77 9.07
C PRO A 38 2.71 -2.28 10.21
N VAL A 39 2.61 -0.96 10.39
CA VAL A 39 1.77 -0.34 11.42
C VAL A 39 0.30 -0.66 11.17
N HIS A 40 -0.17 -0.43 9.94
CA HIS A 40 -1.54 -0.74 9.54
C HIS A 40 -1.87 -2.23 9.69
N LYS A 41 -0.94 -3.11 9.33
CA LYS A 41 -1.08 -4.57 9.44
C LYS A 41 -1.19 -5.03 10.90
N VAL A 42 -0.35 -4.52 11.80
CA VAL A 42 -0.41 -4.88 13.23
C VAL A 42 -1.72 -4.42 13.86
N PHE A 43 -2.12 -3.15 13.64
CA PHE A 43 -3.39 -2.66 14.16
C PHE A 43 -4.59 -3.40 13.56
N SER A 44 -4.49 -3.84 12.31
CA SER A 44 -5.52 -4.67 11.67
C SER A 44 -5.67 -6.03 12.34
N ILE A 45 -4.57 -6.73 12.65
CA ILE A 45 -4.60 -8.01 13.35
C ILE A 45 -5.22 -7.84 14.74
N VAL A 46 -4.79 -6.82 15.49
CA VAL A 46 -5.32 -6.52 16.82
C VAL A 46 -6.81 -6.18 16.75
N LEU A 47 -7.24 -5.40 15.75
CA LEU A 47 -8.64 -5.05 15.57
C LEU A 47 -9.49 -6.28 15.24
N VAL A 48 -9.05 -7.16 14.34
CA VAL A 48 -9.78 -8.38 13.98
C VAL A 48 -9.92 -9.31 15.18
N ALA A 49 -8.84 -9.55 15.94
CA ALA A 49 -8.89 -10.36 17.15
C ALA A 49 -9.79 -9.73 18.23
N GLY A 50 -9.68 -8.41 18.41
CA GLY A 50 -10.51 -7.64 19.33
C GLY A 50 -11.99 -7.71 18.98
N VAL A 51 -12.35 -7.44 17.72
CA VAL A 51 -13.72 -7.55 17.19
C VAL A 51 -14.25 -8.97 17.38
N GLY A 52 -13.46 -10.00 17.04
CA GLY A 52 -13.86 -11.40 17.25
C GLY A 52 -14.23 -11.70 18.71
N LEU A 53 -13.36 -11.29 19.65
CA LEU A 53 -13.62 -11.43 21.08
C LEU A 53 -14.82 -10.59 21.55
N HIS A 54 -14.98 -9.38 21.02
CA HIS A 54 -16.10 -8.50 21.35
C HIS A 54 -17.44 -9.10 20.90
N LEU A 55 -17.51 -9.57 19.66
CA LEU A 55 -18.69 -10.22 19.11
C LEU A 55 -18.99 -11.53 19.83
N PHE A 56 -17.98 -12.33 20.15
CA PHE A 56 -18.17 -13.58 20.90
C PHE A 56 -18.76 -13.32 22.29
N THR A 57 -18.19 -12.37 23.03
CA THR A 57 -18.67 -12.02 24.38
C THR A 57 -19.98 -11.23 24.36
N GLN A 58 -20.42 -10.69 23.22
CA GLN A 58 -21.67 -9.94 23.05
C GLN A 58 -22.65 -10.59 22.05
N ALA A 59 -22.50 -11.89 21.77
CA ALA A 59 -23.26 -12.58 20.73
C ALA A 59 -24.78 -12.49 20.93
N ALA A 60 -25.25 -12.53 22.18
CA ALA A 60 -26.68 -12.38 22.50
C ALA A 60 -27.23 -11.00 22.11
N THR A 61 -26.48 -9.93 22.40
CA THR A 61 -26.83 -8.55 22.04
C THR A 61 -26.83 -8.36 20.52
N LEU A 62 -25.81 -8.89 19.84
CA LEU A 62 -25.71 -8.85 18.39
C LEU A 62 -26.92 -9.54 17.73
N ARG A 63 -27.29 -10.74 18.17
CA ARG A 63 -28.47 -11.46 17.66
C ARG A 63 -29.75 -10.66 17.84
N ARG A 64 -29.88 -9.90 18.93
CA ARG A 64 -31.03 -9.01 19.15
C ARG A 64 -31.01 -7.81 18.19
N HIS A 65 -29.86 -7.19 17.97
CA HIS A 65 -29.71 -6.09 17.01
C HIS A 65 -30.01 -6.52 15.58
N LEU A 66 -29.56 -7.72 15.17
CA LEU A 66 -29.82 -8.25 13.83
C LEU A 66 -31.30 -8.60 13.58
N LYS A 67 -32.16 -8.60 14.61
CA LYS A 67 -33.61 -8.75 14.43
C LYS A 67 -34.25 -7.48 13.88
N ASP A 68 -33.66 -6.32 14.15
CA ASP A 68 -34.12 -5.04 13.62
C ASP A 68 -33.87 -5.02 12.09
N PRO A 69 -34.92 -4.82 11.27
CA PRO A 69 -34.77 -4.74 9.82
C PRO A 69 -33.82 -3.63 9.38
N ALA A 70 -33.75 -2.49 10.09
CA ALA A 70 -32.87 -1.38 9.72
C ALA A 70 -31.39 -1.78 9.88
N ALA A 71 -31.04 -2.33 11.05
CA ALA A 71 -29.69 -2.80 11.33
C ALA A 71 -29.25 -3.91 10.36
N ARG A 72 -30.16 -4.83 10.03
CA ARG A 72 -29.91 -5.90 9.05
C ARG A 72 -29.64 -5.36 7.65
N SER A 73 -30.44 -4.39 7.20
CA SER A 73 -30.27 -3.78 5.88
C SER A 73 -28.94 -3.02 5.77
N VAL A 74 -28.55 -2.26 6.80
CA VAL A 74 -27.25 -1.57 6.83
C VAL A 74 -26.10 -2.56 6.81
N ALA A 75 -26.14 -3.61 7.63
CA ALA A 75 -25.11 -4.65 7.63
C ALA A 75 -25.01 -5.35 6.27
N GLY A 76 -26.15 -5.66 5.65
CA GLY A 76 -26.21 -6.24 4.31
C GLY A 76 -25.62 -5.32 3.24
N LEU A 77 -25.93 -4.04 3.27
CA LEU A 77 -25.38 -3.05 2.34
C LEU A 77 -23.85 -2.95 2.47
N VAL A 78 -23.33 -2.81 3.69
CA VAL A 78 -21.89 -2.70 3.94
C VAL A 78 -21.15 -3.98 3.49
N LEU A 79 -21.71 -5.15 3.77
CA LEU A 79 -21.14 -6.43 3.30
C LEU A 79 -21.14 -6.51 1.77
N THR A 80 -22.22 -6.07 1.13
CA THR A 80 -22.33 -6.07 -0.34
C THR A 80 -21.28 -5.14 -0.95
N LEU A 81 -21.11 -3.93 -0.41
CA LEU A 81 -20.06 -2.99 -0.84
C LEU A 81 -18.66 -3.61 -0.69
N LEU A 82 -18.40 -4.28 0.44
CA LEU A 82 -17.12 -4.96 0.67
C LEU A 82 -16.85 -6.03 -0.40
N VAL A 83 -17.83 -6.89 -0.69
CA VAL A 83 -17.72 -7.93 -1.73
C VAL A 83 -17.45 -7.31 -3.11
N ILE A 84 -18.13 -6.22 -3.44
CA ILE A 84 -17.91 -5.49 -4.70
C ILE A 84 -16.48 -4.95 -4.77
N CYS A 85 -15.96 -4.34 -3.70
CA CYS A 85 -14.57 -3.85 -3.67
C CYS A 85 -13.55 -4.98 -3.89
N TYR A 86 -13.76 -6.15 -3.28
CA TYR A 86 -12.91 -7.32 -3.52
C TYR A 86 -13.01 -7.83 -4.96
N ALA A 87 -14.21 -7.88 -5.53
CA ALA A 87 -14.42 -8.28 -6.91
C ALA A 87 -13.71 -7.31 -7.88
N LEU A 88 -13.80 -6.00 -7.64
CA LEU A 88 -13.10 -4.98 -8.43
C LEU A 88 -11.58 -5.14 -8.34
N ALA A 89 -11.04 -5.40 -7.15
CA ALA A 89 -9.61 -5.66 -6.97
C ALA A 89 -9.17 -6.91 -7.74
N TRP A 90 -9.97 -7.98 -7.74
CA TRP A 90 -9.70 -9.20 -8.49
C TRP A 90 -9.75 -9.00 -10.01
N MET A 91 -10.70 -8.21 -10.50
CA MET A 91 -10.88 -7.94 -11.93
C MET A 91 -9.81 -7.02 -12.52
N ASN A 92 -9.03 -6.32 -11.70
CA ASN A 92 -7.97 -5.40 -12.13
C ASN A 92 -6.60 -5.92 -11.67
N PRO A 93 -6.09 -7.02 -12.25
CA PRO A 93 -4.77 -7.52 -11.91
C PRO A 93 -3.69 -6.54 -12.37
N VAL A 94 -2.74 -6.26 -11.49
CA VAL A 94 -1.50 -5.56 -11.84
C VAL A 94 -0.70 -6.46 -12.80
N ALA A 95 -0.07 -5.88 -13.83
CA ALA A 95 0.73 -6.68 -14.76
C ALA A 95 1.82 -7.43 -13.99
N SER A 96 1.99 -8.71 -14.30
CA SER A 96 2.85 -9.63 -13.52
C SER A 96 4.29 -9.14 -13.34
N GLU A 97 4.85 -8.47 -14.35
CA GLU A 97 6.19 -7.88 -14.29
C GLU A 97 6.29 -6.73 -13.27
N GLN A 98 5.28 -5.86 -13.23
CA GLN A 98 5.20 -4.75 -12.27
C GLN A 98 4.95 -5.27 -10.86
N ALA A 99 4.09 -6.28 -10.71
CA ALA A 99 3.84 -6.94 -9.44
C ALA A 99 5.12 -7.57 -8.87
N GLN A 100 5.89 -8.27 -9.70
CA GLN A 100 7.18 -8.87 -9.30
C GLN A 100 8.21 -7.82 -8.89
N GLN A 101 8.29 -6.70 -9.61
CA GLN A 101 9.19 -5.60 -9.23
C GLN A 101 8.80 -5.03 -7.86
N ILE A 102 7.51 -4.81 -7.62
CA ILE A 102 7.01 -4.30 -6.34
C ILE A 102 7.26 -5.29 -5.20
N ASP A 103 7.00 -6.58 -5.42
CA ASP A 103 7.22 -7.63 -4.43
C ASP A 103 8.70 -7.78 -4.07
N GLU A 104 9.59 -7.71 -5.06
CA GLU A 104 11.04 -7.76 -4.84
C GLU A 104 11.54 -6.51 -4.10
N MET A 105 11.04 -5.33 -4.46
CA MET A 105 11.34 -4.09 -3.72
C MET A 105 10.88 -4.17 -2.26
N ALA A 106 9.65 -4.66 -2.02
CA ALA A 106 9.12 -4.84 -0.69
C ALA A 106 9.96 -5.83 0.13
N ARG A 107 10.34 -6.96 -0.47
CA ARG A 107 11.18 -7.99 0.17
C ARG A 107 12.54 -7.46 0.60
N ARG A 108 13.21 -6.66 -0.24
CA ARG A 108 14.52 -6.06 0.10
C ARG A 108 14.44 -5.06 1.25
N ILE A 109 13.37 -4.26 1.27
CA ILE A 109 13.09 -3.31 2.36
C ILE A 109 12.83 -4.05 3.68
N GLU A 110 12.06 -5.14 3.64
CA GLU A 110 11.82 -6.00 4.81
C GLU A 110 13.11 -6.69 5.31
N ALA A 111 14.02 -7.04 4.39
CA ALA A 111 15.33 -7.62 4.71
C ALA A 111 16.34 -6.60 5.28
N GLY A 112 16.01 -5.30 5.29
CA GLY A 112 16.88 -4.23 5.78
C GLY A 112 17.98 -3.82 4.81
N GLU A 113 17.89 -4.21 3.54
CA GLU A 113 18.82 -3.75 2.50
C GLU A 113 18.52 -2.28 2.17
N ALA A 114 19.53 -1.41 2.33
CA ALA A 114 19.44 -0.04 1.89
C ALA A 114 19.31 -0.03 0.35
N TRP A 115 18.27 0.62 -0.15
CA TRP A 115 18.01 0.73 -1.59
C TRP A 115 19.22 1.32 -2.33
N GLU A 116 19.92 0.49 -3.09
CA GLU A 116 20.77 0.95 -4.20
C GLU A 116 19.89 1.06 -5.43
N ALA A 117 19.78 2.27 -6.00
CA ALA A 117 19.08 2.46 -7.27
C ALA A 117 19.65 1.49 -8.31
N PRO A 118 18.80 0.84 -9.14
CA PRO A 118 19.30 -0.02 -10.19
C PRO A 118 20.28 0.80 -11.03
N LYS A 119 21.56 0.40 -11.02
CA LYS A 119 22.53 0.91 -11.99
C LYS A 119 21.91 0.66 -13.34
N THR A 120 21.54 1.73 -14.03
CA THR A 120 21.22 1.67 -15.44
C THR A 120 22.35 0.89 -16.10
N ALA A 121 22.02 -0.26 -16.68
CA ALA A 121 22.99 -1.01 -17.44
C ALA A 121 23.62 -0.05 -18.47
N PRO A 122 24.95 -0.05 -18.67
CA PRO A 122 25.52 0.74 -19.74
C PRO A 122 24.85 0.31 -21.04
N SER A 123 24.35 1.28 -21.79
CA SER A 123 23.75 1.06 -23.11
C SER A 123 24.81 0.44 -24.03
N ILE A 124 24.90 -0.88 -24.04
CA ILE A 124 25.62 -1.61 -25.09
C ILE A 124 24.69 -1.61 -26.30
N GLY A 125 24.93 -0.64 -27.17
CA GLY A 125 24.21 -0.42 -28.41
C GLY A 125 24.95 0.57 -29.29
N GLN A 126 26.24 0.31 -29.50
CA GLN A 126 27.07 1.00 -30.50
C GLN A 126 26.55 0.66 -31.91
N ALA A 127 26.28 1.68 -32.72
CA ALA A 127 26.33 1.58 -34.17
C ALA A 127 27.23 2.72 -34.70
N PRO A 128 28.27 2.43 -35.51
CA PRO A 128 29.11 3.44 -36.13
C PRO A 128 28.48 3.92 -37.44
N GLY A 129 28.41 5.23 -37.66
CA GLY A 129 27.97 5.80 -38.93
C GLY A 129 28.21 7.32 -38.99
N PRO A 130 28.52 7.87 -40.17
CA PRO A 130 29.71 8.70 -40.34
C PRO A 130 29.43 10.22 -40.41
N GLY A 131 30.45 10.99 -40.03
CA GLY A 131 30.84 12.25 -40.63
C GLY A 131 29.78 13.34 -40.78
N LEU A 132 29.75 14.29 -39.85
CA LEU A 132 29.47 15.68 -40.18
C LEU A 132 30.44 16.61 -39.43
N GLU A 133 31.09 17.43 -40.23
CA GLU A 133 32.08 18.45 -39.92
C GLU A 133 31.80 19.26 -38.65
N GLN A 134 32.76 19.31 -37.73
CA GLN A 134 33.00 20.48 -36.91
C GLN A 134 34.30 21.13 -37.40
N LYS A 135 34.16 22.02 -38.38
CA LYS A 135 35.22 22.90 -38.85
C LYS A 135 35.50 23.93 -37.74
N SER A 136 36.61 23.69 -37.05
CA SER A 136 37.29 24.66 -36.20
C SER A 136 37.70 25.88 -37.06
N CYS A 137 37.15 27.05 -36.78
CA CYS A 137 37.72 28.32 -37.23
C CYS A 137 38.47 28.94 -36.05
N GLU A 138 39.67 28.42 -35.84
CA GLU A 138 40.72 29.04 -35.05
C GLU A 138 41.44 30.03 -35.97
N VAL A 139 41.22 31.33 -35.78
CA VAL A 139 42.00 32.38 -36.46
C VAL A 139 43.12 32.81 -35.52
N GLN A 140 44.31 32.25 -35.73
CA GLN A 140 45.56 32.72 -35.16
C GLN A 140 46.65 32.81 -36.25
N GLY A 141 47.18 34.02 -36.48
CA GLY A 141 48.31 34.33 -37.36
C GLY A 141 48.39 35.84 -37.59
N ARG A 142 49.13 36.62 -36.80
CA ARG A 142 50.60 36.80 -36.72
C ARG A 142 51.20 37.49 -37.96
N GLY A 143 51.48 38.78 -37.81
CA GLY A 143 52.73 39.44 -38.22
C GLY A 143 52.94 39.78 -39.69
N ARG A 144 52.91 41.07 -39.99
CA ARG A 144 54.07 41.81 -40.53
C ARG A 144 54.00 43.25 -40.03
#